data_AF-A0A2N2BSZ3-F1
#
_entry.id   AF-A0A2N2BSZ3-F1
#
_cell.length_a   1.000
_cell.length_b   1.000
_cell.length_c   1.000
_cell.angle_alpha   90.00
_cell.angle_beta   90.00
_cell.angle_gamma   90.00
#
_symmetry.space_group_name_H-M   'P 1'
#
loop_
_entity.id
_entity.type
_entity.pdbx_description
1 polymer ?
#
loop_
_entity_poly.entity_id
_entity_poly.type
_entity_poly.pdbx_seq_one_letter_code
_entity_poly.pdbx_strand_id
1 'polypeptide(L)'
;MDHDLKNLLLTPPIRDRVVMGFDPAYRTGCKIAVVNDVGDVLATTVVYPTPPENRTEEAEKKLTELINKYKVDIISIGNGTASKESEIFVADLIKKQTRQVSYIIISEAGASVYSASKLAAEEFPQFDVSLRSAVSIARRLQDPLAELVKIDPKAIGVGQYQHDINPKSLSASLAGVVESCVSNVGADLNSASVSLLSHIAGINAKTAQNIYEYRTKNARFKKRAELLKVKGIGEKAYTQCVGFLRVPESKEVLDNTAVHPESYEVAKRLLNEVGYSIEDVKEQRINDITERLQQKGIEAVAKGLSVGVPTLLDIISELKKPGRDPRSELPPQILRTDAMDIKSLKPGMEFLGTVRNVADFGAFVDIGVHQDGLVHISKLAKGFVRRAMDVAAVGDIIKVRVVEVDIEKKRISLEKIFDK
;
A
#
# COMPACT_ATOMS: atom_id res chain seq x y z
N MET A 1 16.92 -0.14 4.59
CA MET A 1 16.66 -1.18 3.57
C MET A 1 15.45 -2.02 3.92
N ASP A 2 15.54 -2.95 4.89
CA ASP A 2 14.43 -3.85 5.24
C ASP A 2 13.21 -3.07 5.78
N HIS A 3 13.46 -2.04 6.59
CA HIS A 3 12.44 -1.12 7.10
C HIS A 3 11.78 -0.31 5.98
N ASP A 4 12.57 0.20 5.02
CA ASP A 4 12.07 1.06 3.94
C ASP A 4 11.23 0.27 2.94
N LEU A 5 11.64 -0.97 2.61
CA LEU A 5 10.83 -1.87 1.79
C LEU A 5 9.51 -2.22 2.48
N LYS A 6 9.55 -2.55 3.77
CA LYS A 6 8.35 -2.85 4.55
C LYS A 6 7.37 -1.68 4.53
N ASN A 7 7.83 -0.45 4.73
CA ASN A 7 6.97 0.74 4.72
C ASN A 7 6.33 0.98 3.35
N LEU A 8 7.08 0.74 2.27
CA LEU A 8 6.54 0.85 0.92
C LEU A 8 5.47 -0.22 0.64
N LEU A 9 5.72 -1.47 1.03
CA LEU A 9 4.78 -2.59 0.83
C LEU A 9 3.51 -2.45 1.68
N LEU A 10 3.63 -1.91 2.89
CA LEU A 10 2.51 -1.72 3.82
C LEU A 10 1.81 -0.37 3.65
N THR A 11 2.17 0.41 2.62
CA THR A 11 1.48 1.68 2.34
C THR A 11 -0.04 1.43 2.15
N PRO A 12 -0.92 2.25 2.78
CA PRO A 12 -2.37 2.04 2.70
C PRO A 12 -2.91 2.09 1.28
N PRO A 13 -3.65 1.08 0.81
CA PRO A 13 -4.22 1.06 -0.54
C PRO A 13 -5.37 2.07 -0.70
N ILE A 14 -5.54 2.64 -1.89
CA ILE A 14 -6.72 3.45 -2.26
C ILE A 14 -7.58 2.65 -3.26
N ARG A 15 -8.55 1.91 -2.71
CA ARG A 15 -9.44 1.03 -3.48
C ARG A 15 -10.64 1.77 -4.07
N ASP A 16 -11.29 1.13 -5.04
CA ASP A 16 -12.57 1.56 -5.63
C ASP A 16 -12.51 2.93 -6.32
N ARG A 17 -11.36 3.23 -6.95
CA ARG A 17 -11.11 4.50 -7.65
C ARG A 17 -10.55 4.27 -9.04
N VAL A 18 -10.99 5.08 -9.99
CA VAL A 18 -10.39 5.16 -11.33
C VAL A 18 -9.13 6.02 -11.23
N VAL A 19 -7.98 5.45 -11.54
CA VAL A 19 -6.67 6.10 -11.39
C VAL A 19 -6.05 6.36 -12.74
N MET A 20 -5.54 7.57 -12.94
CA MET A 20 -4.66 7.91 -14.05
C MET A 20 -3.21 7.89 -13.56
N GLY A 21 -2.43 6.91 -13.98
CA GLY A 21 -0.98 6.91 -13.80
C GLY A 21 -0.31 7.89 -14.75
N PHE A 22 0.54 8.75 -14.20
CA PHE A 22 1.34 9.73 -14.89
C PHE A 22 2.82 9.42 -14.59
N ASP A 23 3.54 8.93 -15.60
CA ASP A 23 4.97 8.62 -15.54
C ASP A 23 5.77 9.77 -16.19
N PRO A 24 6.35 10.67 -15.37
CA PRO A 24 7.03 11.86 -15.84
C PRO A 24 8.24 11.56 -16.73
N ALA A 25 8.44 12.37 -17.77
CA ALA A 25 9.69 12.40 -18.50
C ALA A 25 9.81 13.67 -19.32
N TYR A 26 11.05 14.09 -19.59
CA TYR A 26 11.36 15.22 -20.48
C TYR A 26 11.19 14.85 -21.97
N ARG A 27 12.28 14.45 -22.64
CA ARG A 27 12.34 14.26 -24.10
C ARG A 27 11.46 13.13 -24.63
N THR A 28 11.28 12.06 -23.86
CA THR A 28 10.48 10.89 -24.29
C THR A 28 8.98 11.10 -24.12
N GLY A 29 8.55 12.23 -23.53
CA GLY A 29 7.16 12.50 -23.19
C GLY A 29 6.71 11.76 -21.93
N CYS A 30 5.75 12.33 -21.23
CA CYS A 30 5.12 11.74 -20.06
C CYS A 30 4.15 10.64 -20.50
N LYS A 31 4.29 9.45 -19.91
CA LYS A 31 3.47 8.27 -20.27
C LYS A 31 2.27 8.22 -19.35
N ILE A 32 1.11 7.95 -19.93
CA ILE A 32 -0.18 8.03 -19.27
C ILE A 32 -0.88 6.68 -19.40
N ALA A 33 -1.44 6.19 -18.30
CA ALA A 33 -2.33 5.04 -18.29
C ALA A 33 -3.53 5.32 -17.39
N VAL A 34 -4.74 5.05 -17.86
CA VAL A 34 -5.95 5.09 -17.04
C VAL A 34 -6.34 3.67 -16.71
N VAL A 35 -6.52 3.38 -15.43
CA VAL A 35 -7.02 2.08 -14.93
C VAL A 35 -8.36 2.24 -14.23
N ASN A 36 -9.25 1.27 -14.38
CA ASN A 36 -10.52 1.23 -13.62
C ASN A 36 -10.27 0.89 -12.14
N ASP A 37 -11.34 0.84 -11.36
CA ASP A 37 -11.38 0.49 -9.93
C ASP A 37 -10.77 -0.87 -9.57
N VAL A 38 -10.74 -1.81 -10.51
CA VAL A 38 -10.12 -3.14 -10.34
C VAL A 38 -8.74 -3.27 -11.00
N GLY A 39 -8.23 -2.19 -11.60
CA GLY A 39 -6.88 -2.10 -12.17
C GLY A 39 -6.77 -2.48 -13.65
N ASP A 40 -7.86 -2.73 -14.37
CA ASP A 40 -7.83 -2.95 -15.83
C ASP A 40 -7.52 -1.67 -16.58
N VAL A 41 -6.69 -1.77 -17.61
CA VAL A 41 -6.27 -0.61 -18.41
C VAL A 41 -7.39 -0.19 -19.36
N LEU A 42 -7.86 1.05 -19.22
CA LEU A 42 -8.93 1.66 -20.02
C LEU A 42 -8.41 2.47 -21.20
N ALA A 43 -7.25 3.11 -21.02
CA ALA A 43 -6.58 3.92 -22.05
C ALA A 43 -5.11 4.10 -21.72
N THR A 44 -4.29 4.27 -22.75
CA THR A 44 -2.90 4.67 -22.63
C THR A 44 -2.59 5.78 -23.64
N THR A 45 -1.66 6.67 -23.29
CA THR A 45 -1.17 7.67 -24.23
C THR A 45 0.15 8.28 -23.80
N VAL A 46 0.73 9.12 -24.67
CA VAL A 46 1.89 9.96 -24.36
C VAL A 46 1.51 11.43 -24.56
N VAL A 47 1.98 12.28 -23.65
CA VAL A 47 1.82 13.74 -23.68
C VAL A 47 3.16 14.42 -23.41
N TYR A 48 3.32 15.67 -23.83
CA TYR A 48 4.59 16.41 -23.74
C TYR A 48 4.46 17.74 -22.97
N PRO A 49 3.96 17.73 -21.71
CA PRO A 49 3.73 18.98 -20.96
C PRO A 49 5.01 19.60 -20.39
N THR A 50 6.10 18.83 -20.30
CA THR A 50 7.37 19.25 -19.70
C THR A 50 8.38 19.71 -20.75
N PRO A 51 9.49 20.37 -20.35
CA PRO A 51 10.58 20.69 -21.25
C PRO A 51 11.17 19.45 -21.96
N PRO A 52 11.73 19.59 -23.18
CA PRO A 52 11.85 20.83 -23.95
C PRO A 52 10.61 21.21 -24.75
N GLU A 53 9.67 20.28 -24.97
CA GLU A 53 8.52 20.46 -25.86
C GLU A 53 7.49 21.46 -25.31
N ASN A 54 7.22 21.43 -23.99
CA ASN A 54 6.28 22.33 -23.31
C ASN A 54 4.91 22.46 -24.01
N ARG A 55 4.40 21.36 -24.60
CA ARG A 55 3.09 21.29 -25.26
C ARG A 55 1.97 21.15 -24.22
N THR A 56 1.87 22.12 -23.32
CA THR A 56 0.96 22.11 -22.17
C THR A 56 -0.51 22.16 -22.59
N GLU A 57 -0.89 23.00 -23.57
CA GLU A 57 -2.28 23.11 -24.03
C GLU A 57 -2.79 21.81 -24.66
N GLU A 58 -1.97 21.16 -25.49
CA GLU A 58 -2.33 19.89 -26.12
C GLU A 58 -2.44 18.76 -25.08
N ALA A 59 -1.48 18.70 -24.15
CA ALA A 59 -1.52 17.76 -23.04
C ALA A 59 -2.77 17.98 -22.18
N GLU A 60 -3.09 19.23 -21.85
CA GLU A 60 -4.27 19.61 -21.07
C GLU A 60 -5.56 19.15 -21.73
N LYS A 61 -5.73 19.42 -23.03
CA LYS A 61 -6.90 18.99 -23.79
C LYS A 61 -7.05 17.46 -23.75
N LYS A 62 -5.97 16.74 -24.04
CA LYS A 62 -5.98 15.27 -24.11
C LYS A 62 -6.25 14.62 -22.75
N LEU A 63 -5.64 15.13 -21.68
CA LEU A 63 -5.89 14.61 -20.34
C LEU A 63 -7.29 14.96 -19.84
N THR A 64 -7.80 16.16 -20.16
CA THR A 64 -9.19 16.56 -19.86
C THR A 64 -10.19 15.61 -20.52
N GLU A 65 -9.97 15.21 -21.77
CA GLU A 65 -10.81 14.22 -22.47
C GLU A 65 -10.80 12.86 -21.75
N LEU A 66 -9.62 12.37 -21.33
CA LEU A 66 -9.49 11.11 -20.61
C LEU A 66 -10.13 11.16 -19.22
N ILE A 67 -9.91 12.25 -18.47
CA ILE A 67 -10.49 12.47 -17.13
C ILE A 67 -12.01 12.38 -17.20
N ASN A 68 -12.62 13.11 -18.14
CA ASN A 68 -14.08 13.15 -18.27
C ASN A 68 -14.66 11.85 -18.82
N LYS A 69 -14.02 11.25 -19.84
CA LYS A 69 -14.48 10.01 -20.47
C LYS A 69 -14.50 8.84 -19.48
N TYR A 70 -13.44 8.68 -18.71
CA TYR A 70 -13.27 7.54 -17.81
C TYR A 70 -13.62 7.85 -16.36
N LYS A 71 -14.05 9.09 -16.05
CA LYS A 71 -14.41 9.55 -14.72
C LYS A 71 -13.26 9.35 -13.71
N VAL A 72 -12.06 9.77 -14.08
CA VAL A 72 -10.85 9.65 -13.26
C VAL A 72 -11.06 10.36 -11.92
N ASP A 73 -10.72 9.67 -10.82
CA ASP A 73 -10.80 10.21 -9.46
C ASP A 73 -9.46 10.81 -9.02
N ILE A 74 -8.37 10.12 -9.34
CA ILE A 74 -7.03 10.43 -8.82
C ILE A 74 -5.99 10.29 -9.93
N ILE A 75 -5.04 11.22 -9.98
CA ILE A 75 -3.84 11.14 -10.82
C ILE A 75 -2.65 10.72 -9.93
N SER A 76 -2.06 9.55 -10.16
CA SER A 76 -0.82 9.15 -9.48
C SER A 76 0.39 9.56 -10.32
N ILE A 77 1.28 10.36 -9.73
CA ILE A 77 2.46 10.92 -10.40
C ILE A 77 3.70 10.19 -9.88
N GLY A 78 4.49 9.60 -10.78
CA GLY A 78 5.79 9.04 -10.43
C GLY A 78 6.75 10.10 -9.88
N ASN A 79 7.52 9.78 -8.84
CA ASN A 79 8.45 10.70 -8.20
C ASN A 79 9.83 10.80 -8.89
N GLY A 80 9.91 10.43 -10.18
CA GLY A 80 11.15 10.43 -10.94
C GLY A 80 11.54 11.74 -11.60
N THR A 81 12.21 11.58 -12.74
CA THR A 81 12.71 12.68 -13.55
C THR A 81 11.55 13.51 -14.12
N ALA A 82 11.62 14.84 -14.01
CA ALA A 82 10.54 15.77 -14.41
C ALA A 82 9.26 15.68 -13.57
N SER A 83 9.30 15.02 -12.40
CA SER A 83 8.13 14.89 -11.50
C SER A 83 7.65 16.24 -10.98
N LYS A 84 8.56 17.18 -10.71
CA LYS A 84 8.22 18.54 -10.26
C LYS A 84 7.42 19.30 -11.30
N GLU A 85 7.93 19.36 -12.53
CA GLU A 85 7.27 20.04 -13.65
C GLU A 85 5.93 19.38 -13.98
N SER A 86 5.87 18.05 -13.86
CA SER A 86 4.63 17.28 -14.04
C SER A 86 3.60 17.56 -12.94
N GLU A 87 4.02 17.66 -11.68
CA GLU A 87 3.14 18.01 -10.56
C GLU A 87 2.54 19.41 -10.74
N ILE A 88 3.35 20.40 -11.11
CA ILE A 88 2.86 21.77 -11.38
C ILE A 88 1.81 21.74 -12.50
N PHE A 89 2.12 21.08 -13.62
CA PHE A 89 1.18 20.94 -14.73
C PHE A 89 -0.12 20.23 -14.32
N VAL A 90 -0.03 19.12 -13.58
CA VAL A 90 -1.20 18.37 -13.11
C VAL A 90 -2.04 19.19 -12.13
N ALA A 91 -1.42 19.92 -11.21
CA ALA A 91 -2.13 20.79 -10.28
C ALA A 91 -2.93 21.89 -11.00
N ASP A 92 -2.34 22.51 -12.02
CA ASP A 92 -3.04 23.49 -12.84
C ASP A 92 -4.15 22.85 -13.69
N LEU A 93 -3.91 21.65 -14.23
CA LEU A 93 -4.91 20.88 -14.98
C LEU A 93 -6.15 20.59 -14.14
N ILE A 94 -5.98 20.08 -12.90
CA ILE A 94 -7.11 19.65 -12.06
C ILE A 94 -7.98 20.82 -11.60
N LYS A 95 -7.40 22.01 -11.39
CA LYS A 95 -8.16 23.24 -11.06
C LYS A 95 -9.14 23.66 -12.15
N LYS A 96 -8.84 23.30 -13.40
CA LYS A 96 -9.66 23.62 -14.58
C LYS A 96 -10.73 22.56 -14.87
N GLN A 97 -10.73 21.44 -14.16
CA GLN A 97 -11.69 20.36 -14.38
C GLN A 97 -13.02 20.66 -13.69
N THR A 98 -14.12 20.24 -14.32
CA THR A 98 -15.45 20.29 -13.71
C THR A 98 -15.67 19.17 -12.70
N ARG A 99 -14.95 18.05 -12.86
CA ARG A 99 -14.93 16.93 -11.91
C ARG A 99 -13.89 17.19 -10.83
N GLN A 100 -14.21 16.85 -9.58
CA GLN A 100 -13.21 16.81 -8.51
C GLN A 100 -12.21 15.70 -8.78
N VAL A 101 -10.97 16.09 -9.09
CA VAL A 101 -9.83 15.21 -9.27
C VAL A 101 -8.74 15.64 -8.32
N SER A 102 -8.14 14.69 -7.62
CA SER A 102 -6.95 14.92 -6.80
C SER A 102 -5.73 14.28 -7.45
N TYR A 103 -4.54 14.63 -6.99
CA TYR A 103 -3.33 13.95 -7.38
C TYR A 103 -2.53 13.49 -6.16
N ILE A 104 -1.61 12.57 -6.38
CA ILE A 104 -0.67 12.10 -5.36
C ILE A 104 0.64 11.72 -6.02
N ILE A 105 1.75 12.02 -5.34
CA ILE A 105 3.08 11.58 -5.76
C ILE A 105 3.33 10.21 -5.16
N ILE A 106 3.79 9.27 -5.97
CA ILE A 106 4.13 7.92 -5.53
C ILE A 106 5.55 7.55 -5.95
N SER A 107 6.12 6.56 -5.26
CA SER A 107 7.42 6.00 -5.66
C SER A 107 7.30 5.29 -7.01
N GLU A 108 8.14 5.68 -7.97
CA GLU A 108 8.32 4.94 -9.24
C GLU A 108 9.42 3.89 -9.14
N ALA A 109 10.00 3.67 -7.96
CA ALA A 109 11.12 2.76 -7.79
C ALA A 109 10.79 1.35 -8.31
N GLY A 110 11.66 0.81 -9.16
CA GLY A 110 11.44 -0.48 -9.82
C GLY A 110 10.39 -0.50 -10.95
N ALA A 111 9.70 0.61 -11.26
CA ALA A 111 8.69 0.63 -12.33
C ALA A 111 9.30 0.35 -13.71
N SER A 112 10.49 0.89 -13.97
CA SER A 112 11.27 0.60 -15.17
C SER A 112 11.66 -0.89 -15.26
N VAL A 113 12.08 -1.49 -14.14
CA VAL A 113 12.43 -2.92 -14.06
C VAL A 113 11.20 -3.81 -14.29
N TYR A 114 10.06 -3.47 -13.70
CA TYR A 114 8.79 -4.12 -13.99
C TYR A 114 8.47 -4.03 -15.48
N SER A 115 8.50 -2.84 -16.06
CA SER A 115 8.06 -2.60 -17.44
C SER A 115 8.85 -3.39 -18.49
N ALA A 116 10.14 -3.63 -18.22
CA ALA A 116 11.05 -4.42 -19.04
C ALA A 116 11.04 -5.93 -18.71
N SER A 117 10.29 -6.35 -17.68
CA SER A 117 10.24 -7.74 -17.24
C SER A 117 9.42 -8.62 -18.20
N LYS A 118 9.70 -9.93 -18.16
CA LYS A 118 8.91 -10.96 -18.85
C LYS A 118 7.45 -10.93 -18.40
N LEU A 119 7.22 -10.72 -17.09
CA LEU A 119 5.88 -10.65 -16.52
C LEU A 119 5.06 -9.50 -17.12
N ALA A 120 5.62 -8.28 -17.19
CA ALA A 120 4.92 -7.15 -17.79
C ALA A 120 4.68 -7.33 -19.30
N ALA A 121 5.59 -8.01 -20.00
CA ALA A 121 5.39 -8.37 -21.41
C ALA A 121 4.26 -9.40 -21.61
N GLU A 122 4.05 -10.29 -20.63
CA GLU A 122 2.93 -11.25 -20.63
C GLU A 122 1.61 -10.59 -20.22
N GLU A 123 1.61 -9.69 -19.24
CA GLU A 123 0.42 -8.92 -18.83
C GLU A 123 -0.04 -7.95 -19.93
N PHE A 124 0.92 -7.34 -20.65
CA PHE A 124 0.66 -6.26 -21.60
C PHE A 124 1.48 -6.38 -22.90
N PRO A 125 1.25 -7.44 -23.71
CA PRO A 125 1.97 -7.64 -24.97
C PRO A 125 1.73 -6.52 -25.98
N GLN A 126 0.58 -5.85 -25.92
CA GLN A 126 0.16 -4.78 -26.82
C GLN A 126 0.74 -3.40 -26.49
N PHE A 127 1.29 -3.22 -25.29
CA PHE A 127 1.87 -1.95 -24.87
C PHE A 127 3.39 -1.97 -24.99
N ASP A 128 3.96 -0.85 -25.42
CA ASP A 128 5.40 -0.65 -25.36
C ASP A 128 5.89 -0.61 -23.89
N VAL A 129 7.20 -0.78 -23.73
CA VAL A 129 7.84 -0.82 -22.41
C VAL A 129 7.54 0.45 -21.61
N SER A 130 7.53 1.63 -22.22
CA SER A 130 7.33 2.88 -21.50
C SER A 130 5.90 3.05 -20.96
N LEU A 131 4.88 2.59 -21.69
CA LEU A 131 3.49 2.66 -21.25
C LEU A 131 3.17 1.69 -20.10
N ARG A 132 3.85 0.54 -20.03
CA ARG A 132 3.70 -0.42 -18.92
C ARG A 132 4.11 0.18 -17.58
N SER A 133 5.09 1.08 -17.58
CA SER A 133 5.52 1.78 -16.37
C SER A 133 4.41 2.69 -15.81
N ALA A 134 3.71 3.43 -16.68
CA ALA A 134 2.55 4.24 -16.27
C ALA A 134 1.40 3.39 -15.69
N VAL A 135 1.18 2.19 -16.22
CA VAL A 135 0.21 1.24 -15.65
C VAL A 135 0.62 0.81 -14.24
N SER A 136 1.90 0.51 -14.01
CA SER A 136 2.40 0.17 -12.68
C SER A 136 2.24 1.33 -11.70
N ILE A 137 2.53 2.55 -12.12
CA ILE A 137 2.32 3.77 -11.33
C ILE A 137 0.85 3.94 -10.95
N ALA A 138 -0.09 3.67 -11.86
CA ALA A 138 -1.52 3.72 -11.54
C ALA A 138 -1.92 2.66 -10.50
N ARG A 139 -1.53 1.40 -10.73
CA ARG A 139 -1.90 0.24 -9.88
C ARG A 139 -1.26 0.27 -8.50
N ARG A 140 -0.06 0.83 -8.37
CA ARG A 140 0.61 1.02 -7.07
C ARG A 140 -0.22 1.85 -6.10
N LEU A 141 -0.94 2.85 -6.59
CA LEU A 141 -1.82 3.64 -5.73
C LEU A 141 -3.00 2.80 -5.21
N GLN A 142 -3.54 1.94 -6.08
CA GLN A 142 -4.70 1.10 -5.76
C GLN A 142 -4.36 0.03 -4.73
N ASP A 143 -3.26 -0.69 -4.92
CA ASP A 143 -2.70 -1.57 -3.90
C ASP A 143 -1.18 -1.70 -4.05
N PRO A 144 -0.39 -0.98 -3.20
CA PRO A 144 1.06 -1.00 -3.26
C PRO A 144 1.64 -2.41 -3.13
N LEU A 145 1.11 -3.23 -2.23
CA LEU A 145 1.58 -4.59 -2.00
C LEU A 145 1.39 -5.45 -3.24
N ALA A 146 0.18 -5.46 -3.81
CA ALA A 146 -0.16 -6.32 -4.94
C ALA A 146 0.63 -5.99 -6.22
N GLU A 147 1.06 -4.73 -6.37
CA GLU A 147 1.83 -4.28 -7.53
C GLU A 147 3.35 -4.41 -7.32
N LEU A 148 3.87 -4.07 -6.12
CA LEU A 148 5.31 -4.12 -5.85
C LEU A 148 5.87 -5.54 -5.75
N VAL A 149 5.05 -6.52 -5.36
CA VAL A 149 5.45 -7.95 -5.33
C VAL A 149 5.75 -8.55 -6.71
N LYS A 150 5.39 -7.84 -7.79
CA LYS A 150 5.70 -8.21 -9.18
C LYS A 150 7.16 -7.88 -9.57
N ILE A 151 7.86 -7.14 -8.72
CA ILE A 151 9.18 -6.59 -8.98
C ILE A 151 10.20 -7.35 -8.14
N ASP A 152 11.40 -7.57 -8.67
CA ASP A 152 12.50 -8.05 -7.84
C ASP A 152 12.71 -7.05 -6.68
N PRO A 153 12.65 -7.48 -5.41
CA PRO A 153 12.80 -6.58 -4.27
C PRO A 153 14.10 -5.76 -4.30
N LYS A 154 15.17 -6.28 -4.91
CA LYS A 154 16.44 -5.55 -5.10
C LYS A 154 16.29 -4.33 -6.02
N ALA A 155 15.36 -4.39 -6.95
CA ALA A 155 15.11 -3.32 -7.91
C ALA A 155 14.22 -2.20 -7.36
N ILE A 156 13.57 -2.40 -6.21
CA ILE A 156 12.75 -1.38 -5.54
C ILE A 156 13.64 -0.31 -4.88
N GLY A 157 14.96 -0.50 -4.80
CA GLY A 157 15.93 0.58 -4.55
C GLY A 157 15.80 1.20 -3.16
N VAL A 158 15.75 0.37 -2.13
CA VAL A 158 15.46 0.78 -0.74
C VAL A 158 16.70 1.12 0.08
N GLY A 159 17.87 1.33 -0.56
CA GLY A 159 19.10 1.70 0.14
C GLY A 159 20.21 2.22 -0.77
N GLN A 160 20.90 3.26 -0.31
CA GLN A 160 21.97 3.94 -1.06
C GLN A 160 23.17 3.02 -1.39
N TYR A 161 23.49 2.06 -0.52
CA TYR A 161 24.65 1.16 -0.65
C TYR A 161 24.25 -0.30 -0.89
N GLN A 162 23.07 -0.55 -1.46
CA GLN A 162 22.58 -1.92 -1.71
C GLN A 162 23.50 -2.75 -2.62
N HIS A 163 24.29 -2.08 -3.46
CA HIS A 163 25.24 -2.70 -4.39
C HIS A 163 26.54 -3.15 -3.71
N ASP A 164 26.84 -2.62 -2.52
CA ASP A 164 28.07 -2.94 -1.76
C ASP A 164 27.87 -4.12 -0.79
N ILE A 165 26.66 -4.67 -0.75
CA ILE A 165 26.27 -5.76 0.15
C ILE A 165 26.29 -7.08 -0.61
N ASN A 166 26.60 -8.17 0.11
CA ASN A 166 26.55 -9.51 -0.46
C ASN A 166 25.18 -9.79 -1.14
N PRO A 167 25.16 -10.05 -2.46
CA PRO A 167 23.90 -10.15 -3.20
C PRO A 167 22.98 -11.29 -2.76
N LYS A 168 23.53 -12.40 -2.23
CA LYS A 168 22.72 -13.53 -1.76
C LYS A 168 22.03 -13.21 -0.43
N SER A 169 22.78 -12.64 0.51
CA SER A 169 22.25 -12.22 1.81
C SER A 169 21.15 -11.17 1.64
N LEU A 170 21.40 -10.16 0.79
CA LEU A 170 20.41 -9.11 0.49
C LEU A 170 19.14 -9.70 -0.12
N SER A 171 19.25 -10.61 -1.10
CA SER A 171 18.08 -11.29 -1.68
C SER A 171 17.25 -12.02 -0.64
N ALA A 172 17.90 -12.76 0.26
CA ALA A 172 17.20 -13.52 1.29
C ALA A 172 16.49 -12.60 2.29
N SER A 173 17.14 -11.51 2.71
CA SER A 173 16.54 -10.53 3.63
C SER A 173 15.31 -9.87 3.01
N LEU A 174 15.44 -9.34 1.79
CA LEU A 174 14.34 -8.66 1.11
C LEU A 174 13.18 -9.61 0.79
N ALA A 175 13.47 -10.86 0.41
CA ALA A 175 12.44 -11.88 0.21
C ALA A 175 11.68 -12.17 1.51
N GLY A 176 12.38 -12.28 2.65
CA GLY A 176 11.75 -12.45 3.97
C GLY A 176 10.86 -11.27 4.37
N VAL A 177 11.26 -10.03 4.02
CA VAL A 177 10.42 -8.84 4.22
C VAL A 177 9.14 -8.91 3.39
N VAL A 178 9.24 -9.30 2.12
CA VAL A 178 8.07 -9.46 1.24
C VAL A 178 7.13 -10.54 1.77
N GLU A 179 7.65 -11.72 2.09
CA GLU A 179 6.86 -12.84 2.65
C GLU A 179 6.16 -12.42 3.95
N SER A 180 6.87 -11.71 4.83
CA SER A 180 6.29 -11.19 6.07
C SER A 180 5.17 -10.18 5.82
N CYS A 181 5.35 -9.24 4.88
CA CYS A 181 4.32 -8.25 4.55
C CYS A 181 3.08 -8.91 3.92
N VAL A 182 3.28 -9.83 2.97
CA VAL A 182 2.20 -10.57 2.31
C VAL A 182 1.44 -11.43 3.31
N SER A 183 2.15 -12.12 4.22
CA SER A 183 1.52 -12.95 5.25
C SER A 183 0.75 -12.11 6.27
N ASN A 184 1.28 -10.94 6.65
CA ASN A 184 0.60 -10.02 7.57
C ASN A 184 -0.69 -9.44 6.98
N VAL A 185 -0.68 -9.07 5.69
CA VAL A 185 -1.87 -8.54 5.02
C VAL A 185 -2.84 -9.66 4.62
N GLY A 186 -2.32 -10.84 4.26
CA GLY A 186 -3.06 -11.93 3.64
C GLY A 186 -3.51 -11.60 2.21
N ALA A 187 -4.16 -12.55 1.56
CA ALA A 187 -4.69 -12.37 0.21
C ALA A 187 -6.09 -12.97 0.06
N ASP A 188 -6.93 -12.34 -0.77
CA ASP A 188 -8.20 -12.94 -1.18
C ASP A 188 -7.95 -13.97 -2.29
N LEU A 189 -8.37 -15.21 -2.03
CA LEU A 189 -8.15 -16.34 -2.92
C LEU A 189 -8.81 -16.17 -4.30
N ASN A 190 -9.90 -15.41 -4.38
CA ASN A 190 -10.66 -15.21 -5.61
C ASN A 190 -10.14 -14.05 -6.47
N SER A 191 -9.40 -13.09 -5.90
CA SER A 191 -8.93 -11.89 -6.61
C SER A 191 -7.41 -11.75 -6.70
N ALA A 192 -6.64 -12.35 -5.78
CA ALA A 192 -5.19 -12.20 -5.72
C ALA A 192 -4.47 -12.62 -7.02
N SER A 193 -3.44 -11.88 -7.41
CA SER A 193 -2.62 -12.21 -8.58
C SER A 193 -1.74 -13.45 -8.34
N VAL A 194 -1.27 -14.08 -9.42
CA VAL A 194 -0.30 -15.19 -9.33
C VAL A 194 0.96 -14.74 -8.59
N SER A 195 1.44 -13.53 -8.85
CA SER A 195 2.60 -12.95 -8.17
C SER A 195 2.37 -12.83 -6.66
N LEU A 196 1.24 -12.26 -6.22
CA LEU A 196 0.94 -12.13 -4.80
C LEU A 196 0.84 -13.51 -4.11
N LEU A 197 0.12 -14.45 -4.72
CA LEU A 197 -0.03 -15.81 -4.20
C LEU A 197 1.31 -16.53 -4.06
N SER A 198 2.28 -16.26 -4.94
CA SER A 198 3.60 -16.90 -4.91
C SER A 198 4.48 -16.48 -3.72
N HIS A 199 4.08 -15.45 -2.98
CA HIS A 199 4.76 -14.98 -1.77
C HIS A 199 4.05 -15.41 -0.47
N ILE A 200 2.97 -16.21 -0.57
CA ILE A 200 2.31 -16.79 0.60
C ILE A 200 3.06 -18.06 1.03
N ALA A 201 3.28 -18.19 2.33
CA ALA A 201 3.91 -19.36 2.93
C ALA A 201 3.24 -20.66 2.44
N GLY A 202 4.04 -21.60 1.91
CA GLY A 202 3.54 -22.87 1.37
C GLY A 202 3.05 -22.83 -0.09
N ILE A 203 3.06 -21.67 -0.76
CA ILE A 203 2.68 -21.51 -2.17
C ILE A 203 3.90 -21.06 -2.98
N ASN A 204 4.27 -21.85 -4.00
CA ASN A 204 5.28 -21.47 -4.99
C ASN A 204 4.63 -20.96 -6.28
N ALA A 205 5.43 -20.44 -7.21
CA ALA A 205 4.95 -19.90 -8.50
C ALA A 205 4.07 -20.89 -9.30
N LYS A 206 4.41 -22.19 -9.31
CA LYS A 206 3.63 -23.22 -10.02
C LYS A 206 2.29 -23.46 -9.34
N THR A 207 2.28 -23.53 -8.01
CA THR A 207 1.05 -23.70 -7.23
C THR A 207 0.15 -22.47 -7.33
N ALA A 208 0.72 -21.26 -7.29
CA ALA A 208 0.00 -20.01 -7.51
C ALA A 208 -0.69 -19.98 -8.89
N GLN A 209 0.01 -20.42 -9.93
CA GLN A 209 -0.57 -20.56 -11.26
C GLN A 209 -1.73 -21.58 -11.28
N ASN A 210 -1.56 -22.74 -10.60
CA ASN A 210 -2.63 -23.74 -10.50
C ASN A 210 -3.86 -23.20 -9.76
N ILE A 211 -3.69 -22.36 -8.73
CA ILE A 211 -4.79 -21.70 -8.01
C ILE A 211 -5.55 -20.77 -8.97
N TYR A 212 -4.82 -19.94 -9.71
CA TYR A 212 -5.40 -19.03 -10.72
C TYR A 212 -6.17 -19.80 -11.80
N GLU A 213 -5.56 -20.86 -12.35
CA GLU A 213 -6.21 -21.71 -13.35
C GLU A 213 -7.45 -22.41 -12.80
N TYR A 214 -7.38 -22.89 -11.55
CA TYR A 214 -8.52 -23.53 -10.89
C TYR A 214 -9.72 -22.59 -10.85
N ARG A 215 -9.56 -21.35 -10.35
CA ARG A 215 -10.66 -20.39 -10.25
C ARG A 215 -11.13 -19.81 -11.59
N THR A 216 -10.30 -19.88 -12.63
CA THR A 216 -10.66 -19.42 -13.98
C THR A 216 -11.43 -20.50 -14.76
N LYS A 217 -11.05 -21.78 -14.59
CA LYS A 217 -11.70 -22.92 -15.26
C LYS A 217 -12.94 -23.43 -14.50
N ASN A 218 -12.95 -23.28 -13.17
CA ASN A 218 -14.06 -23.68 -12.32
C ASN A 218 -14.80 -22.43 -11.79
N ALA A 219 -15.79 -22.64 -10.91
CA ALA A 219 -16.36 -21.54 -10.15
C ALA A 219 -15.34 -20.98 -9.14
N ARG A 220 -15.55 -19.72 -8.74
CA ARG A 220 -14.85 -19.09 -7.60
C ARG A 220 -14.89 -19.99 -6.37
N PHE A 221 -13.84 -19.92 -5.55
CA PHE A 221 -13.76 -20.63 -4.28
C PHE A 221 -14.88 -20.13 -3.36
N LYS A 222 -15.63 -21.07 -2.77
CA LYS A 222 -16.74 -20.78 -1.84
C LYS A 222 -16.35 -20.94 -0.38
N LYS A 223 -15.23 -21.62 -0.12
CA LYS A 223 -14.66 -21.84 1.20
C LYS A 223 -13.19 -22.22 1.08
N ARG A 224 -12.42 -21.99 2.15
CA ARG A 224 -10.97 -22.31 2.19
C ARG A 224 -10.65 -23.77 1.87
N ALA A 225 -11.46 -24.70 2.38
CA ALA A 225 -11.26 -26.14 2.20
C ALA A 225 -11.22 -26.60 0.73
N GLU A 226 -11.77 -25.81 -0.21
CA GLU A 226 -11.70 -26.12 -1.63
C GLU A 226 -10.30 -25.97 -2.22
N LEU A 227 -9.37 -25.32 -1.51
CA LEU A 227 -7.97 -25.20 -1.91
C LEU A 227 -7.27 -26.57 -2.02
N LEU A 228 -7.72 -27.58 -1.25
CA LEU A 228 -7.23 -28.97 -1.35
C LEU A 228 -7.56 -29.62 -2.70
N LYS A 229 -8.50 -29.06 -3.48
CA LYS A 229 -8.82 -29.53 -4.83
C LYS A 229 -7.80 -29.03 -5.87
N VAL A 230 -6.93 -28.09 -5.50
CA VAL A 230 -5.94 -27.51 -6.40
C VAL A 230 -4.71 -28.43 -6.51
N LYS A 231 -4.32 -28.73 -7.74
CA LYS A 231 -3.10 -29.52 -7.99
C LYS A 231 -1.88 -28.86 -7.35
N GLY A 232 -1.15 -29.62 -6.54
CA GLY A 232 0.05 -29.14 -5.83
C GLY A 232 -0.20 -28.60 -4.42
N ILE A 233 -1.46 -28.52 -3.98
CA ILE A 233 -1.81 -28.28 -2.57
C ILE A 233 -2.13 -29.62 -1.90
N GLY A 234 -1.17 -30.15 -1.15
CA GLY A 234 -1.40 -31.23 -0.20
C GLY A 234 -1.71 -30.70 1.20
N GLU A 235 -1.99 -31.58 2.16
CA GLU A 235 -2.33 -31.21 3.55
C GLU A 235 -1.30 -30.26 4.18
N LYS A 236 -0.01 -30.57 4.04
CA LYS A 236 1.06 -29.71 4.59
C LYS A 236 1.06 -28.30 3.98
N ALA A 237 0.93 -28.20 2.66
CA ALA A 237 0.88 -26.91 1.98
C ALA A 237 -0.38 -26.13 2.36
N TYR A 238 -1.51 -26.83 2.47
CA TYR A 238 -2.78 -26.27 2.94
C TYR A 238 -2.63 -25.66 4.33
N THR A 239 -2.15 -26.42 5.31
CA THR A 239 -1.92 -25.92 6.69
C THR A 239 -0.98 -24.72 6.72
N GLN A 240 0.04 -24.66 5.87
CA GLN A 240 0.95 -23.52 5.83
C GLN A 240 0.32 -22.25 5.25
N CYS A 241 -0.52 -22.37 4.21
CA CYS A 241 -1.00 -21.20 3.48
C CYS A 241 -2.40 -20.72 3.90
N VAL A 242 -3.25 -21.61 4.41
CA VAL A 242 -4.69 -21.35 4.49
C VAL A 242 -5.05 -20.23 5.48
N GLY A 243 -4.26 -20.03 6.53
CA GLY A 243 -4.44 -18.92 7.48
C GLY A 243 -4.25 -17.54 6.86
N PHE A 244 -3.48 -17.45 5.77
CA PHE A 244 -3.18 -16.19 5.06
C PHE A 244 -4.12 -15.93 3.88
N LEU A 245 -4.97 -16.90 3.52
CA LEU A 245 -5.88 -16.82 2.38
C LEU A 245 -7.30 -16.58 2.85
N ARG A 246 -8.00 -15.60 2.28
CA ARG A 246 -9.38 -15.27 2.65
C ARG A 246 -10.35 -15.62 1.53
N VAL A 247 -11.60 -15.93 1.91
CA VAL A 247 -12.73 -16.09 0.99
C VAL A 247 -13.89 -15.25 1.54
N PRO A 248 -13.95 -13.94 1.22
CA PRO A 248 -14.97 -13.03 1.76
C PRO A 248 -16.41 -13.47 1.48
N GLU A 249 -16.63 -14.18 0.36
CA GLU A 249 -17.95 -14.67 -0.04
C GLU A 249 -18.36 -16.01 0.61
N SER A 250 -17.51 -16.56 1.50
CA SER A 250 -17.79 -17.83 2.18
C SER A 250 -18.99 -17.72 3.11
N LYS A 251 -19.72 -18.83 3.25
CA LYS A 251 -20.76 -18.96 4.27
C LYS A 251 -20.18 -19.11 5.68
N GLU A 252 -18.94 -19.59 5.78
CA GLU A 252 -18.20 -19.67 7.04
C GLU A 252 -17.50 -18.33 7.28
N VAL A 253 -17.95 -17.58 8.29
CA VAL A 253 -17.47 -16.22 8.57
C VAL A 253 -15.97 -16.21 8.87
N LEU A 254 -15.46 -17.29 9.48
CA LEU A 254 -14.05 -17.44 9.81
C LEU A 254 -13.15 -17.53 8.57
N ASP A 255 -13.67 -17.91 7.39
CA ASP A 255 -12.90 -17.92 6.15
C ASP A 255 -12.52 -16.50 5.67
N ASN A 256 -13.16 -15.46 6.22
CA ASN A 256 -12.78 -14.07 6.00
C ASN A 256 -11.85 -13.51 7.10
N THR A 257 -11.39 -14.33 8.05
CA THR A 257 -10.50 -13.89 9.16
C THR A 257 -9.11 -14.50 9.05
N ALA A 258 -8.10 -14.04 9.79
CA ALA A 258 -6.82 -14.74 9.91
C ALA A 258 -6.86 -15.96 10.86
N VAL A 259 -8.03 -16.28 11.45
CA VAL A 259 -8.18 -17.49 12.27
C VAL A 259 -7.90 -18.71 11.40
N HIS A 260 -6.95 -19.53 11.80
CA HIS A 260 -6.60 -20.75 11.08
C HIS A 260 -7.74 -21.79 11.22
N PRO A 261 -8.05 -22.60 10.17
CA PRO A 261 -9.08 -23.65 10.23
C PRO A 261 -8.94 -24.62 11.41
N GLU A 262 -7.73 -24.89 11.89
CA GLU A 262 -7.50 -25.72 13.08
C GLU A 262 -8.09 -25.13 14.37
N SER A 263 -8.30 -23.81 14.39
CA SER A 263 -8.85 -23.05 15.52
C SER A 263 -10.34 -22.71 15.35
N TYR A 264 -11.03 -23.21 14.33
CA TYR A 264 -12.45 -22.90 14.10
C TYR A 264 -13.34 -23.39 15.24
N GLU A 265 -13.10 -24.62 15.70
CA GLU A 265 -13.83 -25.17 16.85
C GLU A 265 -13.56 -24.38 18.13
N VAL A 266 -12.32 -23.93 18.33
CA VAL A 266 -11.95 -23.06 19.46
C VAL A 266 -12.67 -21.71 19.37
N ALA A 267 -12.69 -21.07 18.19
CA ALA A 267 -13.35 -19.78 17.99
C ALA A 267 -14.86 -19.88 18.24
N LYS A 268 -15.52 -20.94 17.76
CA LYS A 268 -16.96 -21.19 18.00
C LYS A 268 -17.27 -21.45 19.47
N ARG A 269 -16.44 -22.25 20.15
CA ARG A 269 -16.56 -22.48 21.60
C ARG A 269 -16.32 -21.21 22.42
N LEU A 270 -15.33 -20.40 22.03
CA LEU A 270 -15.07 -19.11 22.64
C LEU A 270 -16.30 -18.21 22.57
N LEU A 271 -16.88 -18.03 21.37
CA LEU A 271 -18.10 -17.23 21.20
C LEU A 271 -19.22 -17.68 22.13
N ASN A 272 -19.49 -18.99 22.21
CA ASN A 272 -20.49 -19.53 23.13
C ASN A 272 -20.17 -19.24 24.60
N GLU A 273 -18.90 -19.35 25.00
CA GLU A 273 -18.47 -19.01 26.37
C GLU A 273 -18.72 -17.54 26.71
N VAL A 274 -18.52 -16.62 25.77
CA VAL A 274 -18.77 -15.19 26.00
C VAL A 274 -20.19 -14.74 25.61
N GLY A 275 -21.08 -15.69 25.29
CA GLY A 275 -22.49 -15.42 25.00
C GLY A 275 -22.74 -14.74 23.66
N TYR A 276 -21.99 -15.12 22.62
CA TYR A 276 -22.20 -14.72 21.23
C TYR A 276 -22.32 -15.94 20.31
N SER A 277 -22.90 -15.73 19.13
CA SER A 277 -22.85 -16.70 18.03
C SER A 277 -21.99 -16.20 16.86
N ILE A 278 -21.82 -17.05 15.85
CA ILE A 278 -21.10 -16.67 14.62
C ILE A 278 -21.89 -15.62 13.81
N GLU A 279 -23.21 -15.59 13.95
CA GLU A 279 -24.08 -14.56 13.36
C GLU A 279 -23.79 -13.19 13.97
N ASP A 280 -23.52 -13.10 15.28
CA ASP A 280 -23.13 -11.83 15.90
C ASP A 280 -21.81 -11.30 15.35
N VAL A 281 -20.87 -12.19 15.01
CA VAL A 281 -19.61 -11.82 14.33
C VAL A 281 -19.91 -11.28 12.94
N LYS A 282 -20.76 -11.98 12.17
CA LYS A 282 -21.16 -11.57 10.81
C LYS A 282 -21.83 -10.21 10.80
N GLU A 283 -22.67 -9.94 11.79
CA GLU A 283 -23.42 -8.69 11.92
C GLU A 283 -22.66 -7.63 12.73
N GLN A 284 -21.39 -7.90 13.08
CA GLN A 284 -20.48 -7.01 13.82
C GLN A 284 -21.06 -6.50 15.15
N ARG A 285 -21.75 -7.37 15.90
CA ARG A 285 -22.39 -7.07 17.19
C ARG A 285 -21.62 -7.58 18.41
N ILE A 286 -20.30 -7.72 18.30
CA ILE A 286 -19.44 -8.28 19.36
C ILE A 286 -18.56 -7.22 20.05
N ASN A 287 -19.05 -6.00 20.19
CA ASN A 287 -18.26 -4.86 20.64
C ASN A 287 -17.66 -5.03 22.05
N ASP A 288 -18.42 -5.65 22.96
CA ASP A 288 -18.06 -5.89 24.36
C ASP A 288 -17.40 -7.27 24.61
N ILE A 289 -16.96 -7.96 23.56
CA ILE A 289 -16.36 -9.31 23.68
C ILE A 289 -15.11 -9.34 24.57
N THR A 290 -14.32 -8.28 24.56
CA THR A 290 -13.09 -8.19 25.35
C THR A 290 -13.42 -8.04 26.84
N GLU A 291 -14.43 -7.23 27.16
CA GLU A 291 -14.93 -6.98 28.49
C GLU A 291 -15.57 -8.24 29.09
N ARG A 292 -16.38 -8.96 28.30
CA ARG A 292 -16.95 -10.25 28.72
C ARG A 292 -15.89 -11.30 29.00
N LEU A 293 -14.84 -11.36 28.16
CA LEU A 293 -13.72 -12.26 28.41
C LEU A 293 -13.00 -11.89 29.71
N GLN A 294 -12.75 -10.60 29.98
CA GLN A 294 -12.12 -10.15 31.21
C GLN A 294 -12.94 -10.51 32.45
N GLN A 295 -14.27 -10.35 32.39
CA GLN A 295 -15.18 -10.73 33.49
C GLN A 295 -15.13 -12.23 33.79
N LYS A 296 -14.97 -13.08 32.77
CA LYS A 296 -14.81 -14.54 32.93
C LYS A 296 -13.41 -14.98 33.34
N GLY A 297 -12.41 -14.12 33.20
CA GLY A 297 -11.00 -14.44 33.42
C GLY A 297 -10.34 -15.04 32.18
N ILE A 298 -9.40 -14.30 31.60
CA ILE A 298 -8.73 -14.65 30.33
C ILE A 298 -8.02 -16.01 30.44
N GLU A 299 -7.26 -16.23 31.51
CA GLU A 299 -6.49 -17.45 31.73
C GLU A 299 -7.39 -18.67 31.94
N ALA A 300 -8.52 -18.49 32.62
CA ALA A 300 -9.49 -19.56 32.89
C ALA A 300 -10.15 -20.02 31.59
N VAL A 301 -10.59 -19.07 30.75
CA VAL A 301 -11.17 -19.37 29.44
C VAL A 301 -10.14 -20.00 28.50
N ALA A 302 -8.92 -19.47 28.44
CA ALA A 302 -7.83 -20.04 27.64
C ALA A 302 -7.57 -21.51 28.01
N LYS A 303 -7.48 -21.81 29.31
CA LYS A 303 -7.30 -23.17 29.83
C LYS A 303 -8.49 -24.07 29.50
N GLY A 304 -9.73 -23.60 29.64
CA GLY A 304 -10.94 -24.36 29.30
C GLY A 304 -11.08 -24.69 27.82
N LEU A 305 -10.50 -23.84 26.96
CA LEU A 305 -10.46 -24.04 25.51
C LEU A 305 -9.20 -24.78 25.02
N SER A 306 -8.29 -25.14 25.93
CA SER A 306 -7.01 -25.80 25.61
C SER A 306 -6.13 -25.01 24.64
N VAL A 307 -6.10 -23.68 24.77
CA VAL A 307 -5.26 -22.79 23.96
C VAL A 307 -4.45 -21.84 24.83
N GLY A 308 -3.36 -21.30 24.26
CA GLY A 308 -2.60 -20.24 24.90
C GLY A 308 -3.36 -18.92 24.93
N VAL A 309 -3.07 -18.08 25.93
CA VAL A 309 -3.62 -16.71 26.01
C VAL A 309 -3.33 -15.89 24.74
N PRO A 310 -2.13 -15.93 24.12
CA PRO A 310 -1.89 -15.19 22.87
C PRO A 310 -2.85 -15.60 21.75
N THR A 311 -3.01 -16.90 21.50
CA THR A 311 -3.93 -17.43 20.50
C THR A 311 -5.37 -17.02 20.77
N LEU A 312 -5.80 -17.02 22.03
CA LEU A 312 -7.14 -16.59 22.41
C LEU A 312 -7.37 -15.11 22.06
N LEU A 313 -6.40 -14.24 22.38
CA LEU A 313 -6.47 -12.81 22.10
C LEU A 313 -6.42 -12.51 20.60
N ASP A 314 -5.60 -13.26 19.85
CA ASP A 314 -5.53 -13.16 18.39
C ASP A 314 -6.87 -13.52 17.75
N ILE A 315 -7.50 -14.62 18.18
CA ILE A 315 -8.83 -15.01 17.72
C ILE A 315 -9.84 -13.88 18.00
N ILE A 316 -9.84 -13.28 19.20
CA ILE A 316 -10.75 -12.17 19.51
C ILE A 316 -10.50 -10.96 18.61
N SER A 317 -9.24 -10.58 18.39
CA SER A 317 -8.88 -9.47 17.50
C SER A 317 -9.43 -9.69 16.09
N GLU A 318 -9.31 -10.91 15.58
CA GLU A 318 -9.81 -11.30 14.26
C GLU A 318 -11.35 -11.35 14.18
N LEU A 319 -12.01 -11.85 15.22
CA LEU A 319 -13.48 -11.88 15.29
C LEU A 319 -14.06 -10.46 15.34
N LYS A 320 -13.40 -9.50 15.99
CA LYS A 320 -13.88 -8.10 16.08
C LYS A 320 -13.88 -7.39 14.73
N LYS A 321 -12.95 -7.75 13.83
CA LYS A 321 -12.80 -7.13 12.52
C LYS A 321 -12.49 -8.19 11.44
N PRO A 322 -13.47 -9.03 11.04
CA PRO A 322 -13.24 -10.01 9.98
C PRO A 322 -12.82 -9.32 8.69
N GLY A 323 -11.78 -9.84 8.04
CA GLY A 323 -11.27 -9.32 6.78
C GLY A 323 -10.43 -8.06 6.93
N ARG A 324 -10.05 -7.68 8.15
CA ARG A 324 -9.21 -6.51 8.42
C ARG A 324 -7.94 -6.53 7.59
N ASP A 325 -7.70 -5.43 6.89
CA ASP A 325 -6.39 -5.13 6.32
C ASP A 325 -5.59 -4.37 7.39
N PRO A 326 -4.43 -4.86 7.86
CA PRO A 326 -3.65 -4.16 8.89
C PRO A 326 -3.19 -2.77 8.44
N ARG A 327 -3.14 -2.51 7.11
CA ARG A 327 -2.77 -1.21 6.55
C ARG A 327 -3.85 -0.16 6.75
N SER A 328 -5.09 -0.55 7.06
CA SER A 328 -6.20 0.39 7.29
C SER A 328 -6.05 1.23 8.56
N GLU A 329 -5.16 0.83 9.48
CA GLU A 329 -4.88 1.56 10.72
C GLU A 329 -3.69 2.51 10.61
N LEU A 330 -2.99 2.48 9.47
CA LEU A 330 -1.93 3.44 9.19
C LEU A 330 -2.53 4.76 8.71
N PRO A 331 -1.81 5.89 8.86
CA PRO A 331 -2.28 7.17 8.38
C PRO A 331 -2.64 7.13 6.89
N PRO A 332 -3.81 7.68 6.50
CA PRO A 332 -4.24 7.64 5.11
C PRO A 332 -3.29 8.44 4.21
N GLN A 333 -3.21 8.04 2.95
CA GLN A 333 -2.42 8.77 1.95
C GLN A 333 -3.00 10.18 1.71
N ILE A 334 -2.12 11.17 1.60
CA ILE A 334 -2.51 12.57 1.40
C ILE A 334 -2.75 12.82 -0.08
N LEU A 335 -4.01 13.06 -0.43
CA LEU A 335 -4.40 13.51 -1.77
C LEU A 335 -4.30 15.04 -1.83
N ARG A 336 -3.65 15.54 -2.89
CA ARG A 336 -3.43 16.97 -3.12
C ARG A 336 -4.35 17.49 -4.22
N THR A 337 -4.71 18.77 -4.13
CA THR A 337 -5.47 19.49 -5.16
C THR A 337 -4.74 20.72 -5.68
N ASP A 338 -3.57 21.04 -5.12
CA ASP A 338 -2.76 22.21 -5.50
C ASP A 338 -1.27 21.91 -5.32
N ALA A 339 -0.44 22.42 -6.23
CA ALA A 339 1.01 22.41 -6.13
C ALA A 339 1.43 23.72 -5.46
N MET A 340 1.85 23.65 -4.19
CA MET A 340 2.32 24.84 -3.48
C MET A 340 3.79 25.12 -3.83
N ASP A 341 4.12 26.38 -4.08
CA ASP A 341 5.51 26.82 -4.19
C ASP A 341 6.02 27.26 -2.81
N ILE A 342 7.34 27.18 -2.58
CA ILE A 342 7.98 27.68 -1.35
C ILE A 342 7.62 29.14 -1.06
N LYS A 343 7.39 29.94 -2.11
CA LYS A 343 6.99 31.35 -2.02
C LYS A 343 5.60 31.56 -1.41
N SER A 344 4.75 30.54 -1.47
CA SER A 344 3.39 30.59 -0.91
C SER A 344 3.36 30.27 0.59
N LEU A 345 4.47 29.75 1.14
CA LEU A 345 4.56 29.40 2.54
C LEU A 345 4.68 30.63 3.43
N LYS A 346 3.88 30.64 4.49
CA LYS A 346 3.96 31.63 5.57
C LYS A 346 4.22 30.91 6.90
N PRO A 347 5.04 31.50 7.79
CA PRO A 347 5.13 31.05 9.17
C PRO A 347 3.74 30.90 9.81
N GLY A 348 3.52 29.81 10.53
CA GLY A 348 2.25 29.47 11.18
C GLY A 348 1.34 28.53 10.41
N MET A 349 1.57 28.30 9.10
CA MET A 349 0.78 27.34 8.32
C MET A 349 1.02 25.91 8.83
N GLU A 350 -0.05 25.12 8.90
CA GLU A 350 -0.02 23.72 9.33
C GLU A 350 -0.23 22.79 8.14
N PHE A 351 0.56 21.72 8.09
CA PHE A 351 0.51 20.72 7.03
C PHE A 351 0.56 19.32 7.63
N LEU A 352 -0.04 18.36 6.94
CA LEU A 352 0.35 16.96 7.08
C LEU A 352 1.47 16.72 6.08
N GLY A 353 2.63 16.28 6.58
CA GLY A 353 3.80 16.03 5.76
C GLY A 353 4.37 14.64 5.99
N THR A 354 5.04 14.11 4.97
CA THR A 354 5.63 12.76 5.01
C THR A 354 7.12 12.85 5.26
N VAL A 355 7.63 12.14 6.26
CA VAL A 355 9.07 12.06 6.54
C VAL A 355 9.77 11.35 5.40
N ARG A 356 10.66 12.05 4.68
CA ARG A 356 11.46 11.47 3.59
C ARG A 356 12.80 10.93 4.07
N ASN A 357 13.36 11.52 5.11
CA ASN A 357 14.66 11.13 5.64
C ASN A 357 14.76 11.48 7.13
N VAL A 358 15.51 10.68 7.88
CA VAL A 358 15.79 10.91 9.29
C VAL A 358 17.30 10.97 9.48
N ALA A 359 17.78 12.09 10.00
CA ALA A 359 19.18 12.36 10.32
C ALA A 359 19.36 12.49 11.84
N ASP A 360 20.60 12.44 12.33
CA ASP A 360 20.87 12.52 13.78
C ASP A 360 20.34 13.81 14.42
N PHE A 361 20.27 14.90 13.67
CA PHE A 361 19.83 16.22 14.13
C PHE A 361 18.35 16.52 13.85
N GLY A 362 17.60 15.63 13.19
CA GLY A 362 16.19 15.88 12.88
C GLY A 362 15.62 15.02 11.77
N ALA A 363 14.39 15.33 11.36
CA ALA A 363 13.71 14.65 10.25
C ALA A 363 13.39 15.63 9.13
N PHE A 364 13.60 15.20 7.88
CA PHE A 364 13.23 15.93 6.68
C PHE A 364 11.83 15.49 6.25
N VAL A 365 10.92 16.46 6.12
CA VAL A 365 9.49 16.25 5.92
C VAL A 365 9.06 16.95 4.64
N ASP A 366 8.43 16.22 3.75
CA ASP A 366 7.78 16.76 2.57
C ASP A 366 6.38 17.26 2.90
N ILE A 367 6.20 18.58 2.79
CA ILE A 367 4.90 19.26 2.97
C ILE A 367 4.24 19.63 1.63
N GLY A 368 4.81 19.18 0.52
CA GLY A 368 4.26 19.40 -0.81
C GLY A 368 4.65 20.69 -1.51
N VAL A 369 5.82 21.23 -1.16
CA VAL A 369 6.42 22.40 -1.83
C VAL A 369 7.69 22.10 -2.60
N HIS A 370 7.93 20.81 -2.89
CA HIS A 370 9.14 20.30 -3.57
C HIS A 370 10.47 20.61 -2.87
N GLN A 371 10.42 21.13 -1.65
CA GLN A 371 11.55 21.38 -0.79
C GLN A 371 11.23 20.77 0.57
N ASP A 372 12.06 19.84 1.02
CA ASP A 372 11.86 19.21 2.32
C ASP A 372 12.10 20.24 3.42
N GLY A 373 11.19 20.29 4.38
CA GLY A 373 11.36 21.06 5.59
C GLY A 373 12.04 20.23 6.68
N LEU A 374 12.89 20.86 7.47
CA LEU A 374 13.60 20.21 8.55
C LEU A 374 12.84 20.40 9.86
N VAL A 375 12.43 19.30 10.48
CA VAL A 375 12.02 19.27 11.88
C VAL A 375 13.24 18.90 12.72
N HIS A 376 13.77 19.85 13.46
CA HIS A 376 14.93 19.61 14.34
C HIS A 376 14.57 18.59 15.45
N ILE A 377 15.56 17.83 15.94
CA ILE A 377 15.35 16.77 16.95
C ILE A 377 14.60 17.25 18.20
N SER A 378 14.89 18.48 18.66
CA SER A 378 14.21 19.10 19.81
C SER A 378 12.73 19.43 19.57
N LYS A 379 12.29 19.39 18.31
CA LYS A 379 10.92 19.69 17.86
C LYS A 379 10.17 18.45 17.38
N LEU A 380 10.74 17.24 17.52
CA LEU A 380 10.13 15.97 17.11
C LEU A 380 9.27 15.30 18.21
N ALA A 381 9.46 15.64 19.48
CA ALA A 381 8.68 15.09 20.60
C ALA A 381 8.37 16.15 21.67
N LYS A 382 7.36 15.90 22.53
CA LYS A 382 7.07 16.70 23.73
C LYS A 382 8.15 16.55 24.84
N GLY A 383 9.18 15.73 24.64
CA GLY A 383 10.23 15.42 25.62
C GLY A 383 11.62 15.32 25.00
N PHE A 384 12.64 15.04 25.81
CA PHE A 384 14.01 14.92 25.35
C PHE A 384 14.21 13.65 24.52
N VAL A 385 14.72 13.81 23.30
CA VAL A 385 15.00 12.73 22.36
C VAL A 385 16.50 12.66 22.12
N ARG A 386 17.09 11.48 22.33
CA ARG A 386 18.52 11.25 22.06
C ARG A 386 18.83 11.07 20.58
N ARG A 387 17.95 10.38 19.84
CA ARG A 387 18.12 10.12 18.40
C ARG A 387 16.79 10.32 17.69
N ALA A 388 16.79 11.05 16.58
CA ALA A 388 15.58 11.32 15.80
C ALA A 388 14.89 10.02 15.31
N MET A 389 15.68 8.98 15.02
CA MET A 389 15.20 7.66 14.59
C MET A 389 14.33 6.94 15.64
N ASP A 390 14.43 7.33 16.92
CA ASP A 390 13.62 6.73 17.99
C ASP A 390 12.16 7.26 17.96
N VAL A 391 11.90 8.36 17.25
CA VAL A 391 10.61 9.09 17.28
C VAL A 391 10.03 9.44 15.91
N ALA A 392 10.79 9.20 14.84
CA ALA A 392 10.37 9.41 13.47
C ALA A 392 11.04 8.38 12.56
N ALA A 393 10.28 7.87 11.61
CA ALA A 393 10.75 6.94 10.59
C ALA A 393 10.39 7.45 9.19
N VAL A 394 11.17 7.02 8.19
CA VAL A 394 10.89 7.35 6.78
C VAL A 394 9.53 6.77 6.40
N GLY A 395 8.66 7.61 5.84
CA GLY A 395 7.28 7.28 5.51
C GLY A 395 6.25 7.74 6.55
N ASP A 396 6.67 8.15 7.74
CA ASP A 396 5.73 8.66 8.76
C ASP A 396 5.01 9.91 8.27
N ILE A 397 3.69 9.93 8.43
CA ILE A 397 2.87 11.12 8.21
C ILE A 397 2.75 11.86 9.53
N ILE A 398 3.35 13.06 9.61
CA ILE A 398 3.33 13.90 10.80
C ILE A 398 2.70 15.25 10.50
N LYS A 399 1.92 15.75 11.47
CA LYS A 399 1.40 17.11 11.43
C LYS A 399 2.51 18.08 11.83
N VAL A 400 2.80 19.04 10.98
CA VAL A 400 3.90 20.01 11.14
C VAL A 400 3.41 21.43 10.94
N ARG A 401 4.07 22.37 11.61
CA ARG A 401 3.87 23.81 11.43
C ARG A 401 5.11 24.44 10.84
N VAL A 402 4.93 25.36 9.90
CA VAL A 402 6.01 26.19 9.36
C VAL A 402 6.45 27.19 10.43
N VAL A 403 7.71 27.12 10.84
CA VAL A 403 8.33 28.07 11.76
C VAL A 403 8.96 29.22 10.99
N GLU A 404 9.74 28.89 9.96
CA GLU A 404 10.51 29.85 9.19
C GLU A 404 10.71 29.36 7.75
N VAL A 405 10.74 30.30 6.80
CA VAL A 405 10.97 30.04 5.38
C VAL A 405 12.07 30.97 4.89
N ASP A 406 13.23 30.42 4.56
CA ASP A 406 14.33 31.14 3.91
C ASP A 406 14.29 30.81 2.41
N ILE A 407 13.74 31.75 1.63
CA ILE A 407 13.56 31.59 0.18
C ILE A 407 14.91 31.59 -0.55
N GLU A 408 15.88 32.40 -0.10
CA GLU A 408 17.19 32.50 -0.74
C GLU A 408 17.99 31.20 -0.57
N LYS A 409 17.96 30.62 0.63
CA LYS A 409 18.65 29.35 0.92
C LYS A 409 17.81 28.12 0.62
N LYS A 410 16.55 28.28 0.18
CA LYS A 410 15.57 27.20 -0.01
C LYS A 410 15.44 26.31 1.23
N ARG A 411 15.39 26.91 2.43
CA ARG A 411 15.27 26.17 3.69
C ARG A 411 13.91 26.44 4.32
N ILE A 412 13.28 25.37 4.80
CA ILE A 412 12.02 25.44 5.52
C ILE A 412 12.26 24.82 6.89
N SER A 413 12.04 25.60 7.95
CA SER A 413 12.11 25.12 9.32
C SER A 413 10.71 24.74 9.78
N LEU A 414 10.56 23.51 10.26
CA LEU A 414 9.29 22.94 10.70
C LEU A 414 9.33 22.56 12.18
N GLU A 415 8.17 22.56 12.83
CA GLU A 415 7.99 21.94 14.14
C GLU A 415 6.83 20.96 14.12
N LYS A 416 6.95 19.84 14.84
CA LYS A 416 5.87 18.86 14.93
C LYS A 416 4.76 19.40 15.82
N ILE A 417 3.53 19.30 15.33
CA ILE A 417 2.32 19.57 16.11
C ILE A 417 1.92 18.28 16.79
N PHE A 418 1.67 18.35 18.09
CA PHE A 418 1.17 17.23 18.84
C PHE A 418 -0.29 17.46 19.17
N ASP A 419 -1.12 16.45 18.92
CA ASP A 419 -2.49 16.46 19.39
C ASP A 419 -2.52 16.54 20.93
N LYS A 420 -3.56 17.21 21.45
CA LYS A 420 -3.70 17.51 22.86
C LYS A 420 -3.98 16.27 23.68
#